data_AF-A0AA41U1M4-F1
#
_entry.id   AF-A0AA41U1M4-F1
#
_cell.length_a   1.000
_cell.length_b   1.000
_cell.length_c   1.000
_cell.angle_alpha   90.00
_cell.angle_beta   90.00
_cell.angle_gamma   90.00
#
_symmetry.space_group_name_H-M   'P 1'
#
loop_
_entity.id
_entity.type
_entity.pdbx_description
1 polymer ?
#
loop_
_entity_poly.entity_id
_entity_poly.type
_entity_poly.pdbx_seq_one_letter_code
_entity_poly.pdbx_strand_id
1 'polypeptide(L)'
;MNRSEWPLRVRQASAAWGAARVALGVLAITAPPVASRPWVGRDVENPGGTVFAKALGVRDIALGAGTAVSALTGRGFTTWALASAGADLGDTLITRRHWDGLPRTRAAIVALAGASAVAGVALAAADPLARRSEARRAAGVTAGT
;
A
#
# COMPACT_ATOMS: atom_id res chain seq x y z
N MET A 1 -24.79 3.72 -3.67
CA MET A 1 -23.46 3.13 -3.45
C MET A 1 -23.28 2.97 -1.94
N ASN A 2 -23.57 1.79 -1.41
CA ASN A 2 -23.82 1.60 0.02
C ASN A 2 -22.57 1.07 0.73
N ARG A 3 -22.34 1.51 1.97
CA ARG A 3 -21.21 1.10 2.83
C ARG A 3 -21.20 -0.39 3.20
N SER A 4 -22.24 -1.15 2.83
CA SER A 4 -22.58 -2.49 3.30
C SER A 4 -22.05 -3.66 2.44
N GLU A 5 -21.37 -3.37 1.33
CA GLU A 5 -21.11 -4.34 0.24
C GLU A 5 -19.75 -5.06 0.36
N TRP A 6 -18.81 -4.48 1.11
CA TRP A 6 -17.58 -5.20 1.44
C TRP A 6 -17.74 -5.93 2.77
N PRO A 7 -17.24 -7.19 2.88
CA PRO A 7 -17.05 -7.81 4.17
C PRO A 7 -16.28 -6.84 5.07
N LEU A 8 -16.80 -6.55 6.27
CA LEU A 8 -16.21 -5.58 7.20
C LEU A 8 -14.71 -5.79 7.38
N ARG A 9 -14.27 -7.05 7.35
CA ARG A 9 -12.86 -7.47 7.43
C ARG A 9 -11.99 -6.94 6.28
N VAL A 10 -12.48 -6.93 5.04
CA VAL A 10 -11.72 -6.42 3.87
C VAL A 10 -11.57 -4.90 3.96
N ARG A 11 -12.62 -4.20 4.41
CA ARG A 11 -12.55 -2.74 4.64
C ARG A 11 -11.56 -2.41 5.74
N GLN A 12 -11.64 -3.12 6.86
CA GLN A 12 -10.73 -2.94 7.99
C GLN A 12 -9.29 -3.25 7.59
N ALA A 13 -9.05 -4.35 6.87
CA ALA A 13 -7.72 -4.70 6.36
C ALA A 13 -7.17 -3.64 5.41
N SER A 14 -8.00 -3.14 4.48
CA SER A 14 -7.61 -2.10 3.53
C SER A 14 -7.30 -0.76 4.21
N ALA A 15 -8.12 -0.37 5.19
CA ALA A 15 -7.89 0.83 5.99
C ALA A 15 -6.63 0.69 6.87
N ALA A 16 -6.43 -0.48 7.48
CA ALA A 16 -5.25 -0.78 8.28
C ALA A 16 -3.97 -0.78 7.44
N TRP A 17 -4.01 -1.33 6.23
CA TRP A 17 -2.89 -1.32 5.29
C TRP A 17 -2.52 0.11 4.88
N GLY A 18 -3.51 0.94 4.53
CA GLY A 18 -3.29 2.37 4.27
C GLY A 18 -2.72 3.12 5.48
N ALA A 19 -3.26 2.87 6.68
CA ALA A 19 -2.79 3.48 7.92
C ALA A 19 -1.34 3.07 8.28
N ALA A 20 -0.96 1.82 8.04
CA ALA A 20 0.40 1.34 8.24
C ALA A 20 1.41 2.11 7.36
N ARG A 21 1.07 2.39 6.09
CA ARG A 21 1.87 3.25 5.22
C ARG A 21 1.98 4.68 5.75
N VAL A 22 0.89 5.26 6.22
CA VAL A 22 0.93 6.59 6.85
C VAL A 22 1.90 6.59 8.03
N ALA A 23 1.84 5.58 8.90
CA ALA A 23 2.74 5.46 10.03
C ALA A 23 4.21 5.32 9.61
N LEU A 24 4.51 4.49 8.60
CA LEU A 24 5.86 4.38 8.04
C LEU A 24 6.34 5.71 7.44
N GLY A 25 5.47 6.43 6.74
CA GLY A 25 5.82 7.71 6.16
C GLY A 25 6.07 8.80 7.21
N VAL A 26 5.27 8.83 8.28
CA VAL A 26 5.53 9.70 9.45
C VAL A 26 6.88 9.35 10.07
N LEU A 27 7.16 8.06 10.29
CA LEU A 27 8.44 7.60 10.83
C LEU A 27 9.62 8.02 9.95
N ALA A 28 9.48 7.94 8.63
CA ALA A 28 10.50 8.38 7.68
C ALA A 28 10.74 9.89 7.70
N ILE A 29 9.72 10.69 8.04
CA ILE A 29 9.84 12.14 8.20
C ILE A 29 10.49 12.51 9.54
N THR A 30 10.02 11.91 10.63
CA THR A 30 10.41 12.29 12.00
C THR A 30 11.71 11.63 12.45
N ALA A 31 11.97 10.39 12.00
CA ALA A 31 13.16 9.63 12.32
C ALA A 31 13.71 8.89 11.07
N PRO A 32 14.22 9.63 10.07
CA PRO A 32 14.71 9.04 8.81
C PRO A 32 15.70 7.88 8.98
N PRO A 33 16.70 7.96 9.88
CA PRO A 33 17.63 6.85 10.09
C PRO A 33 16.94 5.57 10.57
N VAL A 34 15.86 5.66 11.35
CA VAL A 34 15.13 4.49 11.83
C VAL A 34 14.39 3.83 10.67
N ALA A 35 13.72 4.63 9.84
CA ALA A 35 12.93 4.13 8.71
C ALA A 35 13.80 3.56 7.58
N SER A 36 14.87 4.26 7.20
CA SER A 36 15.56 3.99 5.92
C SER A 36 16.92 3.31 6.09
N ARG A 37 17.55 3.29 7.28
CA ARG A 37 18.82 2.56 7.48
C ARG A 37 18.72 1.06 7.16
N PRO A 38 17.63 0.34 7.48
CA PRO A 38 17.47 -1.05 7.05
C PRO A 38 17.42 -1.23 5.52
N TRP A 39 17.14 -0.17 4.76
CA TRP A 39 17.05 -0.21 3.31
C TRP A 39 18.34 0.26 2.63
N VAL A 40 18.85 1.44 3.00
CA VAL A 40 19.99 2.09 2.32
C VAL A 40 21.24 2.19 3.19
N GLY A 41 21.23 1.61 4.39
CA GLY A 41 22.39 1.61 5.28
C GLY A 41 22.73 3.01 5.80
N ARG A 42 24.02 3.34 5.85
CA ARG A 42 24.50 4.64 6.36
C ARG A 42 24.22 5.80 5.42
N ASP A 43 23.81 5.54 4.17
CA ASP A 43 23.59 6.60 3.18
C ASP A 43 22.48 7.57 3.59
N VAL A 44 21.53 7.12 4.43
CA VAL A 44 20.48 7.97 5.03
C VAL A 44 21.06 9.09 5.92
N GLU A 45 22.25 8.90 6.50
CA GLU A 45 22.89 9.87 7.41
C GLU A 45 23.43 11.09 6.66
N ASN A 46 23.61 10.99 5.34
CA ASN A 46 24.00 12.12 4.51
C ASN A 46 22.79 13.00 4.18
N PRO A 47 22.98 14.32 3.93
CA PRO A 47 21.87 15.24 3.64
C PRO A 47 20.95 14.76 2.50
N GLY A 48 21.54 14.25 1.42
CA GLY A 48 20.77 13.71 0.29
C GLY A 48 19.92 12.51 0.66
N GLY A 49 20.47 11.55 1.40
CA GLY A 49 19.74 10.37 1.88
C GLY A 49 18.59 10.74 2.82
N THR A 50 18.81 11.71 3.71
CA THR A 50 17.75 12.25 4.58
C THR A 50 16.63 12.91 3.77
N VAL A 51 16.95 13.72 2.75
CA VAL A 51 15.95 14.33 1.86
C VAL A 51 15.12 13.26 1.15
N PHE A 52 15.77 12.24 0.58
CA PHE A 52 15.04 11.14 -0.07
C PHE A 52 14.17 10.36 0.90
N ALA A 53 14.66 10.05 2.11
CA ALA A 53 13.88 9.36 3.13
C ALA A 53 12.60 10.14 3.49
N LYS A 54 12.71 11.46 3.72
CA LYS A 54 11.56 12.30 4.02
C LYS A 54 10.59 12.43 2.83
N ALA A 55 11.11 12.57 1.61
CA ALA A 55 10.27 12.65 0.40
C ALA A 55 9.49 11.35 0.16
N LEU A 56 10.13 10.19 0.33
CA LEU A 56 9.48 8.88 0.31
C LEU A 56 8.46 8.76 1.44
N GLY A 57 8.74 9.32 2.61
CA GLY A 57 7.79 9.38 3.72
C GLY A 57 6.52 10.18 3.38
N VAL A 58 6.66 11.35 2.75
CA VAL A 58 5.51 12.14 2.27
C VAL A 58 4.72 11.37 1.21
N ARG A 59 5.39 10.70 0.28
CA ARG A 59 4.76 9.80 -0.72
C ARG A 59 3.93 8.72 -0.03
N ASP A 60 4.48 8.08 0.99
CA ASP A 60 3.81 6.99 1.70
C ASP A 60 2.62 7.49 2.52
N ILE A 61 2.69 8.68 3.10
CA ILE A 61 1.54 9.34 3.73
C ILE A 61 0.44 9.60 2.70
N ALA A 62 0.76 10.18 1.55
CA ALA A 62 -0.24 10.49 0.53
C ALA A 62 -0.94 9.23 0.00
N LEU A 63 -0.17 8.21 -0.37
CA LEU A 63 -0.69 6.94 -0.86
C LEU A 63 -1.48 6.18 0.24
N GLY A 64 -0.95 6.15 1.46
CA GLY A 64 -1.60 5.49 2.59
C GLY A 64 -2.90 6.18 3.01
N ALA A 65 -2.92 7.52 3.09
CA ALA A 65 -4.11 8.28 3.43
C ALA A 65 -5.18 8.15 2.35
N GLY A 66 -4.82 8.26 1.07
CA GLY A 66 -5.74 8.03 -0.05
C GLY A 66 -6.35 6.63 -0.01
N THR A 67 -5.55 5.61 0.27
CA THR A 67 -5.99 4.22 0.42
C THR A 67 -6.92 4.03 1.63
N ALA A 68 -6.56 4.57 2.79
CA ALA A 68 -7.38 4.42 3.99
C ALA A 68 -8.72 5.16 3.86
N VAL A 69 -8.71 6.41 3.39
CA VAL A 69 -9.93 7.20 3.18
C VAL A 69 -10.83 6.55 2.12
N SER A 70 -10.27 6.07 1.01
CA SER A 70 -11.05 5.38 -0.02
C SER A 70 -11.66 4.07 0.47
N ALA A 71 -10.96 3.29 1.29
CA ALA A 71 -11.50 2.08 1.93
C ALA A 71 -12.63 2.38 2.91
N LEU A 72 -12.50 3.46 3.70
CA LEU A 72 -13.52 3.88 4.66
C LEU A 72 -14.76 4.48 3.99
N THR A 73 -14.57 5.21 2.89
CA THR A 73 -15.65 5.88 2.15
C THR A 73 -16.26 5.02 1.04
N GLY A 74 -15.59 3.94 0.61
CA GLY A 74 -16.03 3.06 -0.48
C GLY A 74 -15.85 3.67 -1.88
N ARG A 75 -14.99 4.69 -2.04
CA ARG A 75 -14.82 5.44 -3.29
C ARG A 75 -13.36 5.50 -3.72
N GLY A 76 -13.08 5.10 -4.96
CA GLY A 76 -11.74 5.24 -5.56
C GLY A 76 -10.68 4.31 -4.98
N PHE A 77 -11.07 3.26 -4.26
CA PHE A 77 -10.12 2.37 -3.59
C PHE A 77 -9.18 1.67 -4.56
N THR A 78 -9.70 1.07 -5.63
CA THR A 78 -8.89 0.36 -6.63
C THR A 78 -7.77 1.24 -7.16
N THR A 79 -8.02 2.52 -7.43
CA THR A 79 -7.01 3.46 -7.91
C THR A 79 -5.89 3.66 -6.88
N TRP A 80 -6.24 3.97 -5.62
CA TRP A 80 -5.25 4.20 -4.56
C TRP A 80 -4.49 2.93 -4.18
N ALA A 81 -5.17 1.79 -4.16
CA ALA A 81 -4.56 0.49 -3.89
C ALA A 81 -3.56 0.08 -4.97
N LEU A 82 -3.91 0.24 -6.25
CA LEU A 82 -2.99 -0.04 -7.36
C LEU A 82 -1.83 0.96 -7.42
N ALA A 83 -2.06 2.24 -7.14
CA ALA A 83 -0.98 3.23 -7.05
C ALA A 83 0.01 2.87 -5.94
N SER A 84 -0.50 2.49 -4.76
CA SER A 84 0.30 2.02 -3.64
C SER A 84 1.09 0.75 -3.99
N ALA A 85 0.42 -0.23 -4.61
CA ALA A 85 1.07 -1.45 -5.06
C ALA A 85 2.16 -1.20 -6.11
N GLY A 86 1.93 -0.25 -7.03
CA GLY A 86 2.92 0.16 -8.02
C GLY A 86 4.17 0.79 -7.39
N ALA A 87 3.99 1.63 -6.36
CA ALA A 87 5.11 2.18 -5.60
C ALA A 87 5.93 1.07 -4.93
N ASP A 88 5.28 0.14 -4.25
CA ASP A 88 5.95 -0.94 -3.51
C ASP A 88 6.64 -1.93 -4.47
N LEU A 89 6.03 -2.21 -5.63
CA LEU A 89 6.66 -2.99 -6.70
C LEU A 89 7.91 -2.29 -7.23
N GLY A 90 7.84 -0.97 -7.43
CA GLY A 90 8.99 -0.16 -7.81
C GLY A 90 10.13 -0.28 -6.79
N ASP A 91 9.82 -0.13 -5.51
CA ASP A 91 10.78 -0.27 -4.42
C ASP A 91 11.41 -1.68 -4.42
N THR A 92 10.61 -2.74 -4.61
CA THR A 92 11.10 -4.12 -4.76
C THR A 92 12.07 -4.28 -5.94
N LEU A 93 11.68 -3.83 -7.14
CA LEU A 93 12.48 -4.01 -8.35
C LEU A 93 13.78 -3.21 -8.30
N ILE A 94 13.72 -1.96 -7.83
CA ILE A 94 14.90 -1.10 -7.70
C ILE A 94 15.86 -1.68 -6.66
N THR A 95 15.36 -2.13 -5.50
CA THR A 95 16.16 -2.78 -4.46
C THR A 95 16.80 -4.06 -4.98
N ARG A 96 16.05 -4.87 -5.72
CA ARG A 96 16.56 -6.11 -6.31
C ARG A 96 17.64 -5.86 -7.36
N ARG A 97 17.53 -4.76 -8.13
CA ARG A 97 18.50 -4.37 -9.15
C ARG A 97 19.82 -3.88 -8.56
N HIS A 98 19.80 -3.29 -7.37
CA HIS A 98 20.99 -2.77 -6.68
C HIS A 98 21.45 -3.66 -5.53
N TRP A 99 21.05 -4.94 -5.55
CA TRP A 99 21.14 -5.88 -4.43
C TRP A 99 22.51 -5.93 -3.74
N ASP A 100 23.59 -5.96 -4.52
CA ASP A 100 24.94 -6.18 -4.00
C ASP A 100 25.51 -4.98 -3.22
N GLY A 101 24.97 -3.78 -3.47
CA GLY A 101 25.35 -2.54 -2.76
C GLY A 101 24.56 -2.30 -1.47
N LEU A 102 23.60 -3.15 -1.13
CA LEU A 102 22.64 -2.88 -0.05
C LEU A 102 22.93 -3.68 1.24
N PRO A 103 22.44 -3.21 2.40
CA PRO A 103 22.60 -3.88 3.69
C PRO A 103 22.09 -5.32 3.69
N ARG A 104 22.49 -6.12 4.69
CA ARG A 104 22.06 -7.53 4.84
C ARG A 104 20.53 -7.69 4.99
N THR A 105 19.86 -6.63 5.42
CA THR A 105 18.39 -6.54 5.54
C THR A 105 17.65 -6.41 4.20
N ARG A 106 18.36 -6.26 3.07
CA ARG A 106 17.78 -6.11 1.72
C ARG A 106 16.74 -7.16 1.35
N ALA A 107 16.93 -8.41 1.76
CA ALA A 107 15.97 -9.47 1.50
C ALA A 107 14.65 -9.25 2.24
N ALA A 108 14.70 -8.79 3.50
CA ALA A 108 13.52 -8.44 4.27
C ALA A 108 12.79 -7.24 3.67
N ILE A 109 13.53 -6.24 3.17
CA ILE A 109 12.92 -5.08 2.47
C ILE A 109 12.23 -5.51 1.18
N VAL A 110 12.89 -6.31 0.34
CA VAL A 110 12.28 -6.84 -0.89
C VAL A 110 11.05 -7.68 -0.59
N ALA A 111 11.11 -8.53 0.44
CA ALA A 111 9.98 -9.37 0.85
C ALA A 111 8.82 -8.51 1.37
N LEU A 112 9.09 -7.50 2.20
CA LEU A 112 8.07 -6.61 2.75
C LEU A 112 7.39 -5.79 1.66
N ALA A 113 8.18 -5.11 0.82
CA ALA A 113 7.65 -4.30 -0.28
C ALA A 113 6.92 -5.17 -1.30
N GLY A 114 7.47 -6.33 -1.65
CA GLY A 114 6.87 -7.26 -2.61
C GLY A 114 5.55 -7.84 -2.09
N ALA A 115 5.50 -8.23 -0.81
CA ALA A 115 4.27 -8.69 -0.17
C ALA A 115 3.22 -7.58 -0.10
N SER A 116 3.63 -6.34 0.20
CA SER A 116 2.73 -5.18 0.20
C SER A 116 2.17 -4.90 -1.21
N ALA A 117 3.00 -5.00 -2.25
CA ALA A 117 2.56 -4.87 -3.63
C ALA A 117 1.50 -5.93 -4.01
N VAL A 118 1.75 -7.20 -3.67
CA VAL A 118 0.79 -8.30 -3.89
C VAL A 118 -0.50 -8.06 -3.11
N ALA A 119 -0.41 -7.62 -1.85
CA ALA A 119 -1.58 -7.30 -1.03
C ALA A 119 -2.42 -6.18 -1.66
N GLY A 120 -1.79 -5.10 -2.14
CA GLY A 120 -2.48 -4.01 -2.80
C GLY A 120 -3.23 -4.45 -4.07
N VAL A 121 -2.60 -5.29 -4.91
CA VAL A 121 -3.26 -5.86 -6.10
C VAL A 121 -4.41 -6.78 -5.71
N ALA A 122 -4.22 -7.66 -4.72
CA ALA A 122 -5.25 -8.59 -4.25
C ALA A 122 -6.48 -7.84 -3.69
N LEU A 123 -6.24 -6.81 -2.88
CA LEU A 123 -7.31 -5.97 -2.34
C LEU A 123 -8.02 -5.20 -3.47
N ALA A 124 -7.28 -4.66 -4.44
CA ALA A 124 -7.84 -3.96 -5.59
C ALA A 124 -8.72 -4.87 -6.46
N ALA A 125 -8.32 -6.14 -6.65
CA ALA A 125 -9.07 -7.14 -7.40
C ALA A 125 -10.34 -7.61 -6.67
N ALA A 126 -10.37 -7.55 -5.34
CA ALA A 126 -11.54 -7.93 -4.56
C ALA A 126 -12.72 -6.96 -4.77
N ASP A 127 -12.48 -5.68 -5.07
CA ASP A 127 -13.54 -4.67 -5.24
C ASP A 127 -14.43 -4.92 -6.49
N PRO A 128 -13.89 -5.09 -7.71
CA PRO A 128 -14.73 -5.41 -8.89
C PRO A 128 -15.46 -6.76 -8.79
N LEU A 129 -14.84 -7.75 -8.13
CA LEU A 129 -15.44 -9.09 -7.98
C LEU A 129 -16.65 -9.05 -7.04
N ALA A 130 -16.58 -8.27 -5.96
CA ALA A 130 -17.72 -8.02 -5.09
C ALA A 130 -18.87 -7.34 -5.85
N ARG A 131 -18.56 -6.30 -6.63
CA ARG A 131 -19.58 -5.59 -7.45
C ARG A 131 -20.27 -6.50 -8.48
N ARG A 132 -19.51 -7.43 -9.10
CA ARG A 132 -20.05 -8.36 -10.11
C ARG A 132 -20.94 -9.46 -9.52
N SER A 133 -20.58 -9.99 -8.35
CA SER A 133 -21.41 -11.01 -7.68
C SER A 133 -22.75 -10.44 -7.23
N GLU A 134 -22.77 -9.17 -6.81
CA GLU A 134 -23.96 -8.43 -6.43
C GLU A 134 -24.89 -8.15 -7.60
N ALA A 135 -24.36 -7.64 -8.72
CA ALA A 135 -25.16 -7.42 -9.93
C ALA A 135 -25.86 -8.70 -10.39
N ARG A 136 -25.18 -9.86 -10.29
CA ARG A 136 -25.76 -11.18 -10.60
C ARG A 136 -26.83 -11.60 -9.60
N ARG A 137 -26.63 -11.38 -8.29
CA ARG A 137 -27.64 -11.69 -7.26
C ARG A 137 -28.90 -10.85 -7.41
N ALA A 138 -28.75 -9.54 -7.65
CA ALA A 138 -29.87 -8.64 -7.88
C ALA A 138 -30.67 -9.06 -9.13
N ALA A 139 -29.99 -9.39 -10.23
CA ALA A 139 -30.63 -9.90 -11.45
C ALA A 139 -31.35 -11.25 -11.24
N GLY A 140 -30.79 -12.13 -10.41
CA GLY A 140 -31.40 -13.43 -10.07
C GLY A 140 -32.64 -13.31 -9.17
N VAL A 141 -32.69 -12.33 -8.27
CA VAL A 141 -33.88 -12.03 -7.44
C VAL A 141 -35.02 -11.50 -8.31
N THR A 142 -34.73 -10.63 -9.28
CA THR A 142 -35.75 -10.10 -10.20
C THR A 142 -36.26 -11.11 -11.23
N ALA A 143 -35.52 -12.19 -11.50
CA ALA A 143 -35.96 -13.23 -12.43
C ALA A 143 -36.84 -14.32 -11.78
N GLY A 144 -36.94 -14.32 -10.44
CA GLY A 144 -37.73 -15.28 -9.67
C GLY A 144 -39.06 -14.74 -9.11
N THR A 145 -39.43 -13.51 -9.46
CA THR A 145 -40.71 -12.85 -9.13
C THR A 145 -41.54 -12.65 -10.37
#